data_AF-A0A946BN65-F1
#
_entry.id   AF-A0A946BN65-F1
#
_cell.length_a   1.000
_cell.length_b   1.000
_cell.length_c   1.000
_cell.angle_alpha   90.00
_cell.angle_beta   90.00
_cell.angle_gamma   90.00
#
_symmetry.space_group_name_H-M   'P 1'
#
loop_
_entity.id
_entity.type
_entity.pdbx_description
1 polymer ?
#
loop_
_entity_poly.entity_id
_entity_poly.type
_entity_poly.pdbx_seq_one_letter_code
_entity_poly.pdbx_strand_id
1 'polypeptide(L)'
;MVAVKKYQFTKLFWGSFIGAYGFLLLAIFAIATLPDNVFDTWDDIHVRVATKLIYVRFSIVIFALLGYPIILFTSVKIAKSVTIALTAWAIAIYIDDYLVLYQIIEYPQRGLVNFIQAIRPLFLACLIWMSFELTFRPPEVD
;
A
#
# COMPACT_ATOMS: atom_id res chain seq x y z
N MET A 1 -9.08 -17.15 -13.88
CA MET A 1 -9.71 -16.09 -14.68
C MET A 1 -11.24 -16.09 -14.65
N VAL A 2 -11.91 -17.18 -14.23
CA VAL A 2 -13.38 -17.31 -14.25
C VAL A 2 -14.10 -16.43 -13.21
N ALA A 3 -13.49 -16.18 -12.05
CA ALA A 3 -14.16 -15.46 -10.95
C ALA A 3 -14.41 -13.97 -11.20
N VAL A 4 -13.48 -13.27 -11.87
CA VAL A 4 -13.63 -11.84 -12.20
C VAL A 4 -14.67 -11.62 -13.28
N LYS A 5 -14.83 -12.58 -14.21
CA LYS A 5 -15.81 -12.47 -15.30
C LYS A 5 -17.26 -12.49 -14.79
N LYS A 6 -17.50 -13.08 -13.61
CA LYS A 6 -18.80 -13.11 -12.91
C LYS A 6 -19.13 -11.81 -12.16
N TYR A 7 -18.17 -10.91 -12.00
CA TYR A 7 -18.35 -9.63 -11.32
C TYR A 7 -17.99 -8.49 -12.28
N GLN A 8 -18.98 -7.73 -12.76
CA GLN A 8 -18.74 -6.58 -13.63
C GLN A 8 -18.12 -5.41 -12.85
N PHE A 9 -16.83 -5.45 -12.53
CA PHE A 9 -16.16 -4.32 -11.89
C PHE A 9 -16.19 -3.08 -12.79
N THR A 10 -16.41 -1.91 -12.20
CA THR A 10 -16.44 -0.64 -12.91
C THR A 10 -15.06 -0.24 -13.43
N LYS A 11 -15.03 0.66 -14.42
CA LYS A 11 -13.77 1.27 -14.88
C LYS A 11 -13.02 1.98 -13.74
N LEU A 12 -13.75 2.47 -12.73
CA LEU A 12 -13.19 3.10 -11.53
C LEU A 12 -12.47 2.11 -10.62
N PHE A 13 -12.96 0.86 -10.50
CA PHE A 13 -12.25 -0.21 -9.81
C PHE A 13 -10.86 -0.44 -10.42
N TRP A 14 -10.80 -0.62 -11.74
CA TRP A 14 -9.56 -0.87 -12.46
C TRP A 14 -8.62 0.33 -12.39
N GLY A 15 -9.15 1.56 -12.46
CA GLY A 15 -8.38 2.77 -12.23
C GLY A 15 -7.78 2.84 -10.83
N SER A 16 -8.56 2.48 -9.80
CA SER A 16 -8.09 2.42 -8.41
C SER A 16 -7.07 1.31 -8.19
N PHE A 17 -7.24 0.16 -8.83
CA PHE A 17 -6.28 -0.94 -8.83
C PHE A 17 -4.94 -0.51 -9.42
N ILE A 18 -4.96 0.11 -10.61
CA ILE A 18 -3.75 0.62 -11.27
C ILE A 18 -3.09 1.71 -10.42
N GLY A 19 -3.87 2.65 -9.87
CA GLY A 19 -3.37 3.70 -9.00
C GLY A 19 -2.71 3.15 -7.74
N ALA A 20 -3.33 2.15 -7.10
CA ALA A 20 -2.78 1.49 -5.92
C ALA A 20 -1.47 0.77 -6.24
N TYR A 21 -1.40 0.04 -7.34
CA TYR A 21 -0.18 -0.63 -7.80
C TYR A 21 0.92 0.37 -8.19
N GLY A 22 0.57 1.45 -8.87
CA GLY A 22 1.50 2.53 -9.20
C GLY A 22 2.13 3.14 -7.95
N PHE A 23 1.34 3.36 -6.91
CA PHE A 23 1.85 3.82 -5.62
C PHE A 23 2.81 2.82 -4.97
N LEU A 24 2.47 1.52 -4.95
CA LEU A 24 3.34 0.49 -4.39
C LEU A 24 4.68 0.40 -5.15
N LEU A 25 4.66 0.48 -6.48
CA LEU A 25 5.87 0.51 -7.30
C LEU A 25 6.71 1.77 -7.03
N LEU A 26 6.07 2.93 -6.89
CA LEU A 26 6.75 4.17 -6.53
C LEU A 26 7.39 4.09 -5.14
N ALA A 27 6.71 3.47 -4.18
CA ALA A 27 7.25 3.24 -2.84
C ALA A 27 8.47 2.30 -2.87
N ILE A 28 8.41 1.22 -3.64
CA ILE A 28 9.56 0.31 -3.85
C ILE A 28 10.73 1.07 -4.50
N PHE A 29 10.44 1.87 -5.54
CA PHE A 29 11.45 2.66 -6.23
C PHE A 29 12.12 3.67 -5.30
N ALA A 30 11.36 4.34 -4.44
CA ALA A 30 11.91 5.27 -3.47
C ALA A 30 12.82 4.57 -2.45
N ILE A 31 12.41 3.40 -1.94
CA ILE A 31 13.26 2.61 -1.04
C ILE A 31 14.54 2.17 -1.75
N ALA A 32 14.46 1.74 -3.01
CA ALA A 32 15.61 1.27 -3.78
C ALA A 32 16.58 2.39 -4.19
N THR A 33 16.09 3.62 -4.33
CA THR A 33 16.89 4.80 -4.73
C THR A 33 17.29 5.68 -3.54
N LEU A 34 16.92 5.30 -2.32
CA LEU A 34 17.41 5.94 -1.10
C LEU A 34 18.92 5.61 -0.96
N PRO A 35 19.83 6.60 -1.00
CA PRO A 35 21.24 6.31 -0.76
C PRO A 35 21.49 5.98 0.72
N ASP A 36 22.46 5.11 1.00
CA ASP A 36 22.74 4.58 2.36
C ASP A 36 23.15 5.66 3.38
N ASN A 37 23.45 6.88 2.93
CA ASN A 37 23.92 8.02 3.71
C ASN A 37 22.82 9.06 4.05
N VAL A 38 21.55 8.70 3.95
CA VAL A 38 20.41 9.62 4.23
C VAL A 38 20.18 9.82 5.72
N PHE A 39 20.61 8.87 6.55
CA PHE A 39 20.50 8.96 8.01
C PHE A 39 21.79 9.54 8.60
N ASP A 40 21.99 10.84 8.44
CA ASP A 40 23.11 11.58 9.06
C ASP A 40 22.75 11.93 10.53
N THR A 41 22.37 10.91 11.30
CA THR A 41 21.93 11.03 12.68
C THR A 41 22.86 10.26 13.60
N TRP A 42 23.36 10.94 14.63
CA TRP A 42 24.36 10.51 15.60
C TRP A 42 23.98 9.29 16.47
N ASP A 43 22.78 8.72 16.30
CA ASP A 43 22.27 7.58 17.06
C ASP A 43 21.95 6.38 16.15
N ASP A 44 22.89 5.43 16.07
CA ASP A 44 22.79 4.17 15.33
C ASP A 44 21.55 3.33 15.71
N ILE A 45 21.03 3.52 16.93
CA ILE A 45 19.90 2.77 17.46
C ILE A 45 18.60 3.16 16.74
N HIS A 46 18.37 4.46 16.52
CA HIS A 46 17.14 4.95 15.89
C HIS A 46 17.09 4.60 14.39
N VAL A 47 18.24 4.68 13.70
CA VAL A 47 18.38 4.29 12.31
C VAL A 47 18.07 2.80 12.14
N ARG A 48 18.69 1.94 12.95
CA ARG A 48 18.51 0.48 12.88
C ARG A 48 17.06 0.06 13.12
N VAL A 49 16.34 0.73 14.03
CA VAL A 49 14.92 0.44 14.29
C VAL A 49 14.05 0.84 13.10
N ALA A 50 14.26 2.03 12.54
CA ALA A 50 13.53 2.50 11.36
C ALA A 50 13.77 1.60 10.15
N THR A 51 15.02 1.19 9.91
CA THR A 51 15.38 0.27 8.83
C THR A 51 14.67 -1.08 8.98
N LYS A 52 14.66 -1.68 10.17
CA LYS A 52 13.94 -2.94 10.43
C LYS A 52 12.44 -2.82 10.17
N LEU A 53 11.84 -1.70 10.58
CA LEU A 53 10.42 -1.43 10.35
C LEU A 53 10.09 -1.30 8.86
N ILE A 54 10.94 -0.62 8.09
CA ILE A 54 10.82 -0.51 6.62
C ILE A 54 10.87 -1.89 5.96
N TYR A 55 11.81 -2.76 6.35
CA TYR A 55 11.91 -4.12 5.80
C TYR A 55 10.66 -4.97 6.05
N VAL A 56 10.09 -4.92 7.26
CA VAL A 56 8.85 -5.64 7.57
C VAL A 56 7.70 -5.14 6.69
N ARG A 57 7.56 -3.82 6.55
CA ARG A 57 6.53 -3.22 5.68
C ARG A 57 6.72 -3.58 4.21
N PHE A 58 7.97 -3.64 3.75
CA PHE A 58 8.33 -4.03 2.38
C PHE A 58 7.90 -5.47 2.05
N SER A 59 8.06 -6.40 3.00
CA SER A 59 7.63 -7.79 2.81
C SER A 59 6.13 -7.92 2.56
N ILE A 60 5.31 -7.13 3.26
CA ILE A 60 3.85 -7.09 3.10
C ILE A 60 3.47 -6.44 1.77
N VAL A 61 4.20 -5.40 1.35
CA VAL A 61 4.02 -4.77 0.03
C VAL A 61 4.30 -5.75 -1.11
N ILE A 62 5.38 -6.54 -1.04
CA ILE A 62 5.69 -7.58 -2.04
C ILE A 62 4.57 -8.63 -2.08
N PHE A 63 4.11 -9.09 -0.92
CA PHE A 63 3.01 -10.03 -0.83
C PHE A 63 1.73 -9.46 -1.47
N ALA A 64 1.41 -8.19 -1.21
CA ALA A 64 0.28 -7.53 -1.86
C ALA A 64 0.48 -7.43 -3.38
N LEU A 65 1.67 -7.05 -3.87
CA LEU A 65 1.94 -6.88 -5.29
C LEU A 65 1.77 -8.18 -6.08
N LEU A 66 2.32 -9.28 -5.57
CA LEU A 66 2.35 -10.58 -6.25
C LEU A 66 1.14 -11.46 -5.93
N GLY A 67 0.67 -11.44 -4.67
CA GLY A 67 -0.39 -12.30 -4.18
C GLY A 67 -1.79 -11.77 -4.51
N TYR A 68 -2.01 -10.46 -4.42
CA TYR A 68 -3.32 -9.85 -4.66
C TYR A 68 -3.92 -10.08 -6.07
N PRO A 69 -3.17 -10.01 -7.19
CA PRO A 69 -3.74 -10.24 -8.51
C PRO A 69 -4.17 -11.72 -8.65
N ILE A 70 -3.36 -12.65 -8.17
CA ILE A 70 -3.69 -14.09 -8.17
C ILE A 70 -4.97 -14.33 -7.38
N ILE A 71 -5.08 -13.75 -6.18
CA ILE A 71 -6.25 -13.88 -5.32
C ILE A 71 -7.50 -13.26 -5.98
N LEU A 72 -7.36 -12.06 -6.56
CA LEU A 72 -8.44 -11.37 -7.27
C LEU A 72 -9.00 -12.21 -8.42
N PHE A 73 -8.14 -12.85 -9.22
CA PHE A 73 -8.55 -13.70 -10.34
C PHE A 73 -9.04 -15.10 -9.95
N THR A 74 -8.81 -15.51 -8.70
CA THR A 74 -9.19 -16.83 -8.17
C THR A 74 -10.50 -16.77 -7.40
N SER A 75 -10.66 -15.85 -6.45
CA SER A 75 -11.86 -15.75 -5.62
C SER A 75 -12.11 -14.34 -5.13
N VAL A 76 -13.25 -13.77 -5.54
CA VAL A 76 -13.70 -12.44 -5.10
C VAL A 76 -13.99 -12.40 -3.60
N LYS A 77 -14.45 -13.52 -3.00
CA LYS A 77 -14.68 -13.61 -1.55
C LYS A 77 -13.37 -13.46 -0.77
N ILE A 78 -12.31 -14.14 -1.21
CA ILE A 78 -10.99 -14.04 -0.58
C ILE A 78 -10.39 -12.66 -0.86
N ALA A 79 -10.52 -12.17 -2.09
CA ALA A 79 -10.05 -10.85 -2.48
C ALA A 79 -10.65 -9.76 -1.57
N LYS A 80 -11.96 -9.79 -1.31
CA LYS A 80 -12.63 -8.87 -0.38
C LYS A 80 -11.95 -8.85 1.01
N SER A 81 -11.79 -10.02 1.63
CA SER A 81 -11.17 -10.11 2.97
C SER A 81 -9.73 -9.60 2.95
N VAL A 82 -8.97 -9.89 1.89
CA VAL A 82 -7.60 -9.42 1.73
C VAL A 82 -7.55 -7.91 1.49
N THR A 83 -8.43 -7.33 0.67
CA THR A 83 -8.49 -5.88 0.44
C THR A 83 -8.85 -5.12 1.71
N ILE A 84 -9.80 -5.63 2.52
CA ILE A 84 -10.14 -5.03 3.82
C ILE A 84 -8.94 -5.09 4.77
N ALA A 85 -8.27 -6.23 4.88
CA ALA A 85 -7.09 -6.39 5.73
C ALA A 85 -5.94 -5.46 5.29
N LEU A 86 -5.68 -5.37 3.98
CA LEU A 86 -4.67 -4.47 3.42
C LEU A 86 -5.03 -2.99 3.65
N THR A 87 -6.31 -2.64 3.55
CA THR A 87 -6.80 -1.28 3.83
C THR A 87 -6.59 -0.92 5.30
N ALA A 88 -6.98 -1.80 6.22
CA ALA A 88 -6.79 -1.61 7.65
C ALA A 88 -5.31 -1.50 8.02
N TRP A 89 -4.47 -2.35 7.43
CA TRP A 89 -3.02 -2.30 7.61
C TRP A 89 -2.40 -1.00 7.07
N ALA A 90 -2.82 -0.54 5.90
CA ALA A 90 -2.35 0.73 5.32
C ALA A 90 -2.75 1.95 6.18
N ILE A 91 -3.96 1.94 6.75
CA ILE A 91 -4.40 2.99 7.69
C ILE A 91 -3.58 2.93 8.99
N ALA A 92 -3.34 1.74 9.53
CA ALA A 92 -2.53 1.58 10.75
C ALA A 92 -1.11 2.13 10.55
N ILE A 93 -0.46 1.84 9.42
CA ILE A 93 0.85 2.39 9.08
C ILE A 93 0.80 3.91 8.90
N TYR A 94 -0.26 4.43 8.28
CA TYR A 94 -0.40 5.87 8.11
C TYR A 94 -0.42 6.60 9.46
N ILE A 95 -1.13 6.05 10.45
CA ILE A 95 -1.19 6.58 11.81
C ILE A 95 0.16 6.40 12.52
N ASP A 96 0.75 5.20 12.45
CA ASP A 96 2.05 4.87 13.06
C ASP A 96 3.17 5.80 12.54
N ASP A 97 3.21 6.08 11.24
CA ASP A 97 4.17 7.02 10.66
C ASP A 97 3.96 8.46 11.14
N TYR A 98 2.71 8.90 11.28
CA TYR A 98 2.39 10.25 11.74
C TYR A 98 2.70 10.46 13.23
N LEU A 99 2.50 9.42 14.06
CA LEU A 99 2.71 9.50 15.50
C LEU A 99 4.15 9.19 15.94
N VAL A 100 4.81 8.24 15.30
CA VAL A 100 6.13 7.72 15.74
C VAL A 100 7.26 8.27 14.87
N LEU A 101 7.14 8.14 13.55
CA LEU A 101 8.27 8.38 12.65
C LEU A 101 8.57 9.89 12.50
N TYR A 102 7.54 10.73 12.43
CA TYR A 102 7.68 12.19 12.35
C TYR A 102 8.23 12.84 13.63
N GLN A 103 8.00 12.24 14.80
CA GLN A 103 8.51 12.77 16.06
C GLN A 103 9.97 12.39 16.33
N ILE A 104 10.47 11.31 15.70
CA ILE A 104 11.77 10.71 16.04
C ILE A 104 12.81 10.94 14.94
N ILE A 105 12.41 11.07 13.67
CA ILE A 105 13.34 11.22 12.54
C ILE A 105 12.98 12.50 11.79
N GLU A 106 13.89 13.47 11.84
CA GLU A 106 13.87 14.66 11.00
C GLU A 106 14.13 14.18 9.56
N TYR A 107 13.05 13.78 8.88
CA TYR A 107 13.15 13.23 7.53
C TYR A 107 13.80 14.30 6.65
N PRO A 108 14.93 14.01 5.97
CA PRO A 108 15.54 14.99 5.10
C PRO A 108 14.51 15.39 4.07
N GLN A 109 14.31 16.70 3.89
CA GLN A 109 13.37 17.33 2.96
C GLN A 109 13.73 17.04 1.49
N ARG A 110 13.93 15.78 1.12
CA ARG A 110 14.09 15.34 -0.26
C ARG A 110 12.71 15.16 -0.85
N GLY A 111 12.43 15.93 -1.91
CA GLY A 111 11.10 16.08 -2.51
C GLY A 111 10.40 14.76 -2.86
N LEU A 112 11.14 13.68 -3.14
CA LEU A 112 10.58 12.38 -3.52
C LEU A 112 9.86 11.67 -2.36
N VAL A 113 10.41 11.73 -1.14
CA VAL A 113 9.77 11.15 0.05
C VAL A 113 8.53 11.97 0.43
N ASN A 114 8.65 13.30 0.42
CA ASN A 114 7.54 14.20 0.72
C ASN A 114 6.41 14.07 -0.31
N PHE A 115 6.75 13.85 -1.58
CA PHE A 115 5.79 13.56 -2.65
C PHE A 115 5.05 12.23 -2.43
N ILE A 116 5.76 11.16 -2.05
CA ILE A 116 5.14 9.87 -1.74
C ILE A 116 4.24 9.97 -0.51
N GLN A 117 4.61 10.77 0.49
CA GLN A 117 3.76 11.04 1.64
C GLN A 117 2.51 11.83 1.24
N ALA A 118 2.65 12.86 0.38
CA ALA A 118 1.53 13.68 -0.08
C ALA A 118 0.52 12.89 -0.92
N ILE A 119 0.97 11.89 -1.70
CA ILE A 119 0.09 11.05 -2.53
C ILE A 119 -0.45 9.83 -1.75
N ARG A 120 0.02 9.57 -0.52
CA ARG A 120 -0.43 8.45 0.31
C ARG A 120 -1.93 8.46 0.66
N PRO A 121 -2.58 9.62 0.91
CA PRO A 121 -4.04 9.67 1.06
C PRO A 121 -4.80 9.22 -0.19
N LEU A 122 -4.25 9.49 -1.39
CA LEU A 122 -4.83 9.01 -2.64
C LEU A 122 -4.76 7.47 -2.74
N PHE A 123 -3.65 6.87 -2.31
CA PHE A 123 -3.51 5.42 -2.21
C PHE A 123 -4.57 4.80 -1.27
N LEU A 124 -4.77 5.40 -0.09
CA LEU A 124 -5.82 4.96 0.84
C LEU A 124 -7.22 5.08 0.23
N ALA A 125 -7.51 6.18 -0.48
CA ALA A 125 -8.78 6.35 -1.17
C ALA A 125 -9.01 5.26 -2.24
N CYS A 126 -7.97 4.88 -3.00
CA CYS A 126 -8.04 3.77 -3.95
C CYS A 126 -8.34 2.43 -3.27
N LEU A 127 -7.68 2.12 -2.15
CA LEU A 127 -7.92 0.88 -1.39
C LEU A 127 -9.34 0.83 -0.82
N ILE A 128 -9.81 1.93 -0.24
CA ILE A 128 -11.17 2.06 0.29
C ILE A 128 -12.19 1.84 -0.83
N TRP A 129 -11.98 2.46 -1.99
CA TRP A 129 -12.88 2.30 -3.13
C TRP A 129 -12.93 0.86 -3.62
N MET A 130 -11.77 0.21 -3.75
CA MET A 130 -11.69 -1.21 -4.10
C MET A 130 -12.40 -2.10 -3.08
N SER A 131 -12.22 -1.82 -1.78
CA SER A 131 -12.88 -2.55 -0.68
C SER A 131 -14.40 -2.37 -0.71
N PHE A 132 -14.88 -1.16 -1.00
CA PHE A 132 -16.30 -0.86 -1.12
C PHE A 132 -16.91 -1.63 -2.30
N GLU A 133 -16.27 -1.57 -3.46
CA GLU A 133 -16.79 -2.22 -4.66
C GLU A 133 -16.78 -3.76 -4.55
N LEU A 134 -15.76 -4.34 -3.92
CA LEU A 134 -15.72 -5.78 -3.60
C LEU A 134 -16.76 -6.21 -2.55
N THR A 135 -17.26 -5.28 -1.73
CA THR A 135 -18.21 -5.57 -0.66
C THR A 135 -19.66 -5.44 -1.11
N PHE A 136 -19.97 -4.38 -1.87
CA PHE A 136 -21.34 -4.01 -2.20
C PHE A 136 -21.78 -4.44 -3.61
N ARG A 137 -20.86 -4.89 -4.47
CA ARG A 137 -21.24 -5.35 -5.81
C ARG A 137 -21.72 -6.81 -5.74
N PRO A 138 -22.99 -7.10 -6.08
CA PRO A 138 -23.47 -8.47 -6.13
C PRO A 138 -22.81 -9.24 -7.29
N PRO A 139 -22.59 -10.56 -7.15
CA PRO A 139 -22.26 -11.40 -8.29
C PRO A 139 -23.39 -11.32 -9.33
N GLU A 140 -23.05 -11.37 -10.61
CA GLU A 140 -24.05 -11.54 -11.66
C GLU A 140 -24.85 -12.82 -11.35
N VAL A 141 -26.17 -12.66 -11.20
CA VAL A 141 -27.10 -13.77 -11.10
C VAL A 141 -27.35 -14.19 -12.54
N ASP A 142 -26.85 -15.38 -12.89
CA ASP A 142 -27.10 -16.02 -14.19
C ASP A 142 -28.62 -16.15 -14.43
#